data_AF-A0A2T3N2L3-F1
#
_entry.id   AF-A0A2T3N2L3-F1
#
_cell.length_a   1.000
_cell.length_b   1.000
_cell.length_c   1.000
_cell.angle_alpha   90.00
_cell.angle_beta   90.00
_cell.angle_gamma   90.00
#
_symmetry.space_group_name_H-M   'P 1'
#
loop_
_entity.id
_entity.type
_entity.pdbx_description
1 polymer ?
#
loop_
_entity_poly.entity_id
_entity_poly.type
_entity_poly.pdbx_seq_one_letter_code
_entity_poly.pdbx_strand_id
1 'polypeptide(L)'
;MKKVNVVLSSMMIAFSSISLADISVSDTQSGAWVTVTENGQPASNATVSLKNLPQNRNTFQTNENGRVFVPLSLNHSRSIKYVAVTEDGNKYSRYAFHGEQKR
;
A
#
# COMPACT_ATOMS: atom_id res chain seq x y z
N MET A 1 -3.20 -53.68 -22.20
CA MET A 1 -2.61 -52.41 -21.71
C MET A 1 -3.75 -51.42 -21.50
N LYS A 2 -4.10 -51.07 -20.25
CA LYS A 2 -5.20 -50.13 -19.94
C LYS A 2 -4.72 -48.70 -20.14
N LYS A 3 -5.43 -47.92 -20.98
CA LYS A 3 -5.17 -46.50 -21.18
C LYS A 3 -5.86 -45.70 -20.08
N VAL A 4 -5.08 -44.93 -19.32
CA VAL A 4 -5.59 -44.04 -18.28
C VAL A 4 -5.76 -42.66 -18.91
N ASN A 5 -7.01 -42.20 -19.02
CA ASN A 5 -7.31 -40.85 -19.49
C ASN A 5 -7.30 -39.91 -18.29
N VAL A 6 -6.32 -39.01 -18.22
CA VAL A 6 -6.26 -37.95 -17.21
C VAL A 6 -7.05 -36.76 -17.74
N VAL A 7 -8.21 -36.50 -17.15
CA VAL A 7 -8.98 -35.27 -17.38
C VAL A 7 -8.39 -34.19 -16.48
N LEU A 8 -7.75 -33.20 -17.09
CA LEU A 8 -7.16 -32.06 -16.39
C LEU A 8 -8.28 -31.05 -16.09
N SER A 9 -8.96 -31.22 -14.95
CA SER A 9 -9.94 -30.24 -14.47
C SER A 9 -9.23 -28.95 -14.10
N SER A 10 -9.40 -27.91 -14.92
CA SER A 10 -8.93 -26.55 -14.65
C SER A 10 -9.64 -26.00 -13.43
N MET A 11 -8.98 -26.06 -12.27
CA MET A 11 -9.45 -25.45 -11.03
C MET A 11 -9.33 -23.93 -11.15
N MET A 12 -10.45 -23.26 -11.37
CA MET A 12 -10.53 -21.80 -11.42
C MET A 12 -10.52 -21.29 -9.98
N ILE A 13 -9.38 -20.75 -9.51
CA ILE A 13 -9.30 -20.14 -8.19
C ILE A 13 -9.96 -18.76 -8.28
N ALA A 14 -11.20 -18.66 -7.79
CA ALA A 14 -11.84 -17.38 -7.54
C ALA A 14 -11.15 -16.72 -6.33
N PHE A 15 -10.33 -15.70 -6.58
CA PHE A 15 -9.84 -14.83 -5.53
C PHE A 15 -11.01 -13.96 -5.05
N SER A 16 -11.65 -14.36 -3.95
CA SER A 16 -12.62 -13.53 -3.24
C SER A 16 -11.90 -12.31 -2.68
N SER A 17 -12.14 -11.14 -3.29
CA SER A 17 -11.61 -9.85 -2.87
C SER A 17 -12.23 -9.45 -1.53
N ILE A 18 -11.55 -9.80 -0.43
CA ILE A 18 -11.83 -9.21 0.88
C ILE A 18 -11.32 -7.76 0.81
N SER A 19 -12.18 -6.82 0.38
CA SER A 19 -11.82 -5.40 0.31
C SER A 19 -12.08 -4.71 1.64
N LEU A 20 -11.33 -5.10 2.66
CA LEU A 20 -11.01 -4.15 3.73
C LEU A 20 -10.07 -3.12 3.13
N ALA A 21 -10.33 -1.84 3.36
CA ALA A 21 -9.48 -0.76 2.85
C ALA A 21 -8.00 -1.07 3.07
N ASP A 22 -7.24 -1.03 1.98
CA ASP A 22 -5.84 -1.44 1.98
C ASP A 22 -4.96 -0.24 1.63
N ILE A 23 -3.90 -0.08 2.43
CA ILE A 23 -2.79 0.80 2.11
C ILE A 23 -1.72 -0.12 1.52
N SER A 24 -1.23 0.19 0.32
CA SER A 24 -0.05 -0.46 -0.25
C SER A 24 1.10 0.53 -0.30
N VAL A 25 2.30 0.08 0.05
CA VAL A 25 3.51 0.91 0.07
C VAL A 25 4.57 0.24 -0.77
N SER A 26 5.09 0.96 -1.77
CA SER A 26 6.20 0.54 -2.62
C SER A 26 7.38 1.48 -2.41
N ASP A 27 8.46 0.96 -1.84
CA ASP A 27 9.65 1.73 -1.51
C ASP A 27 10.48 2.07 -2.76
N THR A 28 11.15 3.22 -2.75
CA THR A 28 12.00 3.73 -3.82
C THR A 28 13.24 4.42 -3.26
N GLN A 29 14.18 4.85 -4.11
CA GLN A 29 15.41 5.49 -3.66
C GLN A 29 15.18 6.84 -2.91
N SER A 30 14.11 7.57 -3.21
CA SER A 30 13.90 8.93 -2.66
C SER A 30 12.65 9.05 -1.79
N GLY A 31 11.97 7.93 -1.51
CA GLY A 31 10.65 7.94 -0.89
C GLY A 31 9.88 6.67 -1.16
N ALA A 32 8.57 6.74 -1.02
CA ALA A 32 7.69 5.62 -1.26
C ALA A 32 6.43 6.03 -2.01
N TRP A 33 6.00 5.19 -2.92
CA TRP A 33 4.67 5.26 -3.51
C TRP A 33 3.68 4.62 -2.56
N VAL A 34 2.66 5.38 -2.17
CA VAL A 34 1.56 4.92 -1.33
C VAL A 34 0.30 4.86 -2.18
N THR A 35 -0.37 3.73 -2.17
CA THR A 35 -1.69 3.55 -2.77
C THR A 35 -2.71 3.34 -1.66
N VAL A 36 -3.81 4.07 -1.69
CA VAL A 36 -4.91 3.96 -0.73
C VAL A 36 -6.14 3.49 -1.49
N THR A 37 -6.74 2.41 -1.00
CA THR A 37 -8.00 1.89 -1.53
C THR A 37 -9.04 1.82 -0.42
N GLU A 38 -10.28 2.11 -0.76
CA GLU A 38 -11.44 2.03 0.13
C GLU A 38 -12.53 1.23 -0.58
N ASN A 39 -13.01 0.16 0.07
CA ASN A 39 -13.99 -0.76 -0.53
C ASN A 39 -13.58 -1.30 -1.92
N GLY A 40 -12.27 -1.50 -2.14
CA GLY A 40 -11.72 -2.01 -3.38
C GLY A 40 -11.58 -0.97 -4.50
N GLN A 41 -11.95 0.28 -4.25
CA GLN A 41 -11.81 1.39 -5.19
C GLN A 41 -10.66 2.31 -4.76
N PRO A 42 -9.97 3.00 -5.70
CA PRO A 42 -8.96 3.98 -5.36
C PRO A 42 -9.55 5.14 -4.56
N ALA A 43 -8.96 5.44 -3.41
CA ALA A 43 -9.40 6.55 -2.59
C ALA A 43 -8.68 7.83 -3.02
N SER A 44 -9.31 8.64 -3.87
CA SER A 44 -8.81 9.95 -4.28
C SER A 44 -8.87 10.96 -3.13
N ASN A 45 -7.99 11.96 -3.14
CA ASN A 45 -7.95 13.04 -2.14
C ASN A 45 -7.77 12.57 -0.68
N ALA A 46 -7.40 11.31 -0.46
CA ALA A 46 -7.08 10.77 0.84
C ALA A 46 -5.80 11.41 1.37
N THR A 47 -5.84 11.85 2.61
CA THR A 47 -4.70 12.48 3.30
C THR A 47 -3.82 11.42 3.93
N VAL A 48 -2.60 11.26 3.41
CA VAL A 48 -1.56 10.36 3.91
C VAL A 48 -0.57 11.13 4.79
N SER A 49 -0.23 10.57 5.95
CA SER A 49 0.70 11.14 6.92
C SER A 49 1.57 10.05 7.57
N LEU A 50 2.71 10.46 8.13
CA LEU A 50 3.67 9.56 8.80
C LEU A 50 3.61 9.76 10.31
N LYS A 51 3.24 8.73 11.08
CA LYS A 51 2.99 8.91 12.53
C LYS A 51 4.22 8.73 13.41
N ASN A 52 5.17 7.88 13.02
CA ASN A 52 6.35 7.54 13.82
C ASN A 52 7.65 8.21 13.32
N LEU A 53 7.52 9.22 12.46
CA LEU A 53 8.62 10.08 12.01
C LEU A 53 8.38 11.51 12.52
N PRO A 54 8.75 11.85 13.76
CA PRO A 54 8.46 13.17 14.33
C PRO A 54 9.12 14.33 13.57
N GLN A 55 10.21 14.04 12.84
CA GLN A 55 10.91 14.98 11.96
C GLN A 55 10.13 15.31 10.69
N ASN A 56 9.18 14.47 10.28
CA ASN A 56 8.37 14.66 9.08
C ASN A 56 6.89 14.67 9.45
N ARG A 57 6.33 15.87 9.55
CA ARG A 57 4.91 16.11 9.86
C ARG A 57 4.09 16.47 8.62
N ASN A 58 4.66 16.28 7.44
CA ASN A 58 3.99 16.63 6.20
C ASN A 58 2.82 15.68 5.94
N THR A 59 1.80 16.22 5.29
CA THR A 59 0.67 15.47 4.77
C THR A 59 0.70 15.51 3.25
N PHE A 60 0.22 14.44 2.63
CA PHE A 60 0.21 14.28 1.19
C PHE A 60 -1.17 13.80 0.75
N GLN A 61 -1.66 14.25 -0.40
CA GLN A 61 -2.96 13.85 -0.91
C GLN A 61 -2.82 12.87 -2.07
N THR A 62 -3.63 11.82 -2.06
CA THR A 62 -3.72 10.91 -3.18
C THR A 62 -4.38 11.58 -4.38
N ASN A 63 -3.87 11.25 -5.57
CA ASN A 63 -4.51 11.63 -6.82
C ASN A 63 -5.77 10.79 -7.10
N GLU A 64 -6.41 11.06 -8.23
CA GLU A 64 -7.56 10.33 -8.77
C GLU A 64 -7.38 8.79 -8.87
N ASN A 65 -6.14 8.30 -8.93
CA ASN A 65 -5.84 6.86 -8.90
C ASN A 65 -5.57 6.32 -7.48
N GLY A 66 -5.87 7.09 -6.43
CA GLY A 66 -5.60 6.72 -5.05
C GLY A 66 -4.11 6.63 -4.71
N ARG A 67 -3.22 7.25 -5.52
CA ARG A 67 -1.76 7.16 -5.36
C ARG A 67 -1.14 8.49 -4.96
N VAL A 68 -0.11 8.41 -4.14
CA VAL A 68 0.71 9.56 -3.76
C VAL A 68 2.17 9.15 -3.57
N PHE A 69 3.08 10.04 -3.93
CA PHE A 69 4.50 9.88 -3.61
C PHE A 69 4.80 10.58 -2.29
N VAL A 70 5.37 9.84 -1.34
CA VAL A 70 5.82 10.35 -0.05
C VAL A 70 7.35 10.40 -0.06
N PRO A 71 7.96 11.60 -0.16
CA PRO A 71 9.42 11.72 -0.08
C PRO A 71 9.90 11.33 1.32
N LEU A 72 10.94 10.50 1.35
CA LEU A 72 11.57 10.02 2.58
C LEU A 72 13.08 10.21 2.47
N SER A 73 13.66 10.83 3.48
CA SER A 73 15.11 10.86 3.69
C SER A 73 15.39 10.17 5.01
N LEU A 74 15.93 8.96 4.93
CA LEU A 74 16.20 8.11 6.09
C LEU A 74 17.70 7.90 6.22
N ASN A 75 18.24 8.21 7.39
CA ASN A 75 19.64 7.94 7.70
C ASN A 75 19.89 6.47 8.09
N HIS A 76 18.83 5.72 8.43
CA HIS A 76 18.91 4.31 8.83
C HIS A 76 17.60 3.58 8.50
N SER A 77 17.72 2.27 8.25
CA SER A 77 16.60 1.36 8.05
C SER A 77 15.60 1.45 9.20
N ARG A 78 14.30 1.50 8.91
CA ARG A 78 13.23 1.51 9.92
C ARG A 78 11.87 1.17 9.34
N SER A 79 10.97 0.72 10.21
CA SER A 79 9.54 0.63 9.88
C SER A 79 8.85 1.98 10.08
N ILE A 80 8.09 2.41 9.08
CA ILE A 80 7.32 3.66 9.07
C ILE A 80 5.84 3.34 9.13
N LYS A 81 5.11 4.05 10.00
CA LYS A 81 3.66 3.98 10.10
C LYS A 81 3.03 5.04 9.21
N TYR A 82 2.44 4.60 8.11
CA TYR A 82 1.58 5.38 7.25
C TYR A 82 0.17 5.41 7.84
N VAL A 83 -0.45 6.58 7.79
CA VAL A 83 -1.84 6.79 8.19
C VAL A 83 -2.53 7.54 7.06
N ALA A 84 -3.56 6.93 6.49
CA ALA A 84 -4.43 7.55 5.49
C ALA A 84 -5.77 7.92 6.13
N VAL A 85 -6.30 9.08 5.79
CA VAL A 85 -7.66 9.52 6.12
C VAL A 85 -8.37 9.81 4.80
N THR A 86 -9.43 9.08 4.48
CA THR A 86 -10.22 9.31 3.26
C THR A 86 -11.09 10.55 3.43
N GLU A 87 -11.68 11.02 2.32
CA GLU A 87 -12.55 12.19 2.32
C GLU A 87 -13.79 11.99 3.21
N ASP A 88 -14.28 10.76 3.29
CA ASP A 88 -15.37 10.34 4.19
C ASP A 88 -14.95 10.28 5.67
N GLY A 89 -13.67 10.57 5.97
CA GLY A 89 -13.12 10.59 7.33
C GLY A 89 -12.69 9.22 7.85
N ASN A 90 -12.76 8.16 7.04
CA ASN A 90 -12.31 6.84 7.45
C ASN A 90 -10.78 6.82 7.56
N LYS A 91 -10.29 6.10 8.58
CA LYS A 91 -8.86 6.11 8.92
C LYS A 91 -8.25 4.73 8.79
N TYR A 92 -7.18 4.66 8.02
CA TYR A 92 -6.43 3.45 7.75
C TYR A 92 -4.97 3.63 8.15
N SER A 93 -4.29 2.55 8.54
CA SER A 93 -2.87 2.63 8.84
C SER A 93 -2.12 1.36 8.51
N ARG A 94 -0.88 1.52 8.04
CA ARG A 94 0.00 0.40 7.69
C ARG A 94 1.44 0.69 8.05
N TYR A 95 2.15 -0.34 8.48
CA TYR A 95 3.60 -0.30 8.60
C TYR A 95 4.26 -0.77 7.31
N ALA A 96 5.28 -0.06 6.87
CA ALA A 96 6.18 -0.51 5.81
C ALA A 96 7.63 -0.36 6.27
N PHE A 97 8.45 -1.36 5.96
CA PHE A 97 9.88 -1.31 6.24
C PHE A 97 10.60 -0.61 5.10
N HIS A 98 11.42 0.38 5.45
CA HIS A 98 12.29 1.10 4.53
C HIS A 98 13.73 0.78 4.91
N GLY A 99 14.50 0.29 3.95
CA GLY A 99 15.92 -0.01 4.15
C GLY A 99 16.78 1.24 4.08
N GLU A 100 17.91 1.23 4.80
CA GLU A 100 19.00 2.16 4.60
C GLU A 100 19.54 1.98 3.20
N GLN A 101 19.53 3.05 2.43
CA GLN A 101 20.15 3.05 1.12
C GLN A 101 21.60 3.43 1.28
N LYS A 102 22.47 2.42 1.17
CA LYS A 102 23.90 2.69 0.99
C LYS A 102 24.06 3.48 -0.30
N ARG A 103 24.52 4.72 -0.16
CA ARG A 103 24.96 5.57 -1.28
C ARG A 103 26.14 4.95 -2.00
#